data_AF-A0A522B254-F1
#
_entry.id   AF-A0A522B254-F1
#
_cell.length_a   1.000
_cell.length_b   1.000
_cell.length_c   1.000
_cell.angle_alpha   90.00
_cell.angle_beta   90.00
_cell.angle_gamma   90.00
#
_symmetry.space_group_name_H-M   'P 1'
#
loop_
_entity.id
_entity.type
_entity.pdbx_description
1 polymer ?
#
loop_
_entity_poly.entity_id
_entity_poly.type
_entity_poly.pdbx_seq_one_letter_code
_entity_poly.pdbx_strand_id
1 'polypeptide(L)' 'MRSASWPAIGTRVHVLVTDDGTLEPAAAVLREQLDELDRACSRFRADSELRRLRPGRQPVGPVLLRAVRAALLAA' A
#
# COMPACT_ATOMS: atom_id res chain seq x y z
N MET A 1 12.10 19.20 12.78
CA MET A 1 12.15 17.93 12.02
C MET A 1 11.71 16.80 12.93
N ARG A 2 10.43 16.47 12.85
CA ARG A 2 9.81 15.34 13.57
C ARG A 2 9.66 14.13 12.65
N SER A 3 9.52 12.96 13.26
CA SER A 3 9.34 11.71 12.55
C SER A 3 8.39 10.75 13.26
N ALA A 4 7.83 9.82 12.48
CA ALA A 4 7.05 8.69 12.95
C ALA A 4 7.52 7.42 12.24
N SER A 5 7.38 6.27 12.92
CA SER A 5 7.70 4.97 12.31
C SER A 5 6.78 3.88 12.82
N TRP A 6 6.48 2.90 11.96
CA TRP A 6 5.64 1.76 12.29
C TRP A 6 5.95 0.58 11.34
N PRO A 7 5.63 -0.67 11.73
CA PRO A 7 5.69 -1.80 10.81
C PRO A 7 4.50 -1.78 9.85
N ALA A 8 4.74 -2.03 8.56
CA ALA A 8 3.71 -2.25 7.55
C ALA A 8 4.29 -3.06 6.38
N ILE A 9 3.45 -3.84 5.68
CA ILE A 9 3.81 -4.60 4.47
C ILE A 9 5.11 -5.43 4.59
N GLY A 10 5.37 -5.99 5.77
CA GLY A 10 6.55 -6.82 6.04
C GLY A 10 7.86 -6.05 6.22
N THR A 11 7.82 -4.72 6.32
CA THR A 11 8.99 -3.87 6.58
C THR A 11 8.67 -2.76 7.60
N ARG A 12 9.61 -1.85 7.84
CA ARG A 12 9.42 -0.66 8.67
C ARG A 12 9.29 0.58 7.80
N VAL A 13 8.24 1.35 8.04
CA VAL A 13 7.95 2.63 7.39
C VAL A 13 8.45 3.76 8.28
N HIS A 14 9.03 4.78 7.66
CA HIS A 14 9.50 6.00 8.32
C HIS A 14 8.94 7.21 7.58
N VAL A 15 8.34 8.15 8.33
CA VAL A 15 7.91 9.45 7.82
C VAL A 15 8.72 10.52 8.54
N LEU A 16 9.39 11.37 7.77
CA LEU A 16 10.12 12.53 8.27
C LEU A 16 9.51 13.77 7.63
N VAL A 17 9.25 14.79 8.43
CA VAL A 17 8.66 16.05 7.96
C VAL A 17 9.58 17.23 8.27
N THR A 18 9.56 18.22 7.37
CA THR A 18 10.27 19.50 7.55
C THR A 18 9.45 20.49 8.37
N ASP A 19 8.12 20.46 8.26
CA ASP A 19 7.19 21.17 9.14
C ASP A 19 6.59 20.19 10.17
N ASP A 20 6.91 20.44 11.43
CA ASP A 20 6.50 19.61 12.57
C ASP A 20 4.98 19.51 12.73
N GLY A 21 4.19 20.49 12.25
CA GLY A 21 2.73 20.46 12.26
C GLY A 21 2.10 19.45 11.29
N THR A 22 2.87 18.89 10.36
CA THR A 22 2.36 18.02 9.29
C THR A 22 2.55 16.53 9.55
N LEU A 23 3.24 16.15 10.63
CA LEU A 23 3.61 14.75 10.86
C LEU A 23 2.39 13.83 10.95
N GLU A 24 1.40 14.18 11.77
CA GLU A 24 0.23 13.32 11.98
C GLU A 24 -0.65 13.20 10.73
N PRO A 25 -1.00 14.30 10.01
CA PRO A 25 -1.68 14.19 8.72
C PRO A 25 -0.92 13.33 7.71
N ALA A 26 0.40 13.52 7.56
CA ALA A 26 1.21 12.76 6.62
C ALA A 26 1.26 11.27 6.97
N ALA A 27 1.42 10.95 8.26
CA ALA A 27 1.44 9.57 8.73
C ALA A 27 0.06 8.90 8.60
N ALA A 28 -1.05 9.64 8.80
CA ALA A 28 -2.40 9.12 8.60
C ALA A 28 -2.66 8.76 7.12
N VAL A 29 -2.33 9.66 6.20
CA VAL A 29 -2.46 9.40 4.75
C VAL A 29 -1.64 8.18 4.34
N LEU A 30 -0.39 8.09 4.80
CA LEU A 30 0.46 6.96 4.43
C LEU A 30 -0.08 5.63 4.99
N ARG A 31 -0.61 5.60 6.22
CA ARG A 31 -1.23 4.39 6.77
C ARG A 31 -2.41 3.93 5.93
N GLU A 32 -3.32 4.84 5.58
CA GLU A 32 -4.49 4.51 4.76
C GLU A 32 -4.09 3.93 3.40
N GLN A 33 -3.13 4.58 2.72
CA GLN A 33 -2.66 4.14 1.41
C GLN A 33 -1.95 2.78 1.48
N LEU A 34 -1.15 2.52 2.52
CA LEU A 34 -0.51 1.22 2.73
C LEU A 34 -1.53 0.13 3.06
N ASP A 35 -2.55 0.43 3.85
CA ASP A 35 -3.62 -0.51 4.18
C ASP A 35 -4.48 -0.85 2.96
N GLU A 36 -4.74 0.11 2.07
CA GLU A 36 -5.41 -0.14 0.79
C GLU A 36 -4.55 -1.01 -0.13
N LEU A 37 -3.25 -0.71 -0.22
CA LEU A 37 -2.30 -1.50 -1.01
C LEU A 37 -2.18 -2.94 -0.48
N ASP A 38 -2.08 -3.15 0.83
CA ASP A 38 -1.97 -4.48 1.43
C ASP A 38 -3.26 -5.30 1.21
N ARG A 39 -4.44 -4.67 1.34
CA ARG A 39 -5.73 -5.31 1.01
C ARG A 39 -5.88 -5.66 -0.46
N ALA A 40 -5.27 -4.91 -1.38
CA ALA A 40 -5.34 -5.21 -2.81
C ALA A 40 -4.28 -6.24 -3.25
N CYS A 41 -3.03 -6.06 -2.83
CA CYS A 41 -1.86 -6.67 -3.48
C CYS A 41 -1.13 -7.71 -2.63
N SER A 42 -1.48 -7.90 -1.36
CA SER A 42 -0.73 -8.81 -0.49
C SER A 42 -0.82 -10.26 -0.94
N ARG A 43 0.31 -10.95 -1.05
CA ARG A 43 0.35 -12.41 -1.31
C ARG A 43 0.28 -13.26 -0.03
N PHE A 44 0.33 -12.61 1.13
CA PHE A 44 0.41 -13.26 2.44
C PHE A 44 -0.91 -13.19 3.21
N ARG A 45 -1.73 -12.18 2.93
CA ARG A 45 -3.08 -12.07 3.51
C ARG A 45 -4.12 -12.86 2.73
N ALA A 46 -4.86 -13.72 3.41
CA ALA A 46 -5.89 -14.54 2.78
C ALA A 46 -7.08 -13.72 2.22
N ASP A 47 -7.32 -12.54 2.79
CA ASP A 47 -8.38 -11.62 2.44
C ASP A 47 -7.94 -10.54 1.43
N SER A 48 -6.76 -10.66 0.81
CA SER A 48 -6.39 -9.71 -0.23
C SER A 48 -7.13 -9.97 -1.54
N GLU A 49 -7.34 -8.93 -2.35
CA GLU A 49 -7.89 -9.07 -3.69
C GLU A 49 -7.06 -10.04 -4.53
N LEU A 50 -5.74 -9.84 -4.56
CA LEU A 50 -4.81 -10.69 -5.30
C LEU A 50 -4.93 -12.17 -4.90
N ARG A 51 -5.08 -12.49 -3.61
CA ARG A 51 -5.21 -13.87 -3.13
C ARG A 51 -6.56 -14.49 -3.41
N ARG A 52 -7.60 -13.68 -3.64
CA ARG A 52 -8.93 -14.16 -4.02
C ARG A 52 -9.06 -14.45 -5.52
N LEU A 53 -8.21 -13.86 -6.36
CA LEU A 53 -8.25 -14.11 -7.81
C LEU A 53 -8.16 -15.60 -8.13
N ARG A 54 -8.87 -16.00 -9.18
CA ARG A 54 -8.88 -17.35 -9.73
C ARG A 54 -8.41 -17.31 -11.19
N PRO A 55 -7.94 -18.43 -11.75
CA PRO A 55 -7.66 -18.50 -13.18
C PRO A 55 -8.86 -18.06 -14.03
N GLY A 56 -8.62 -17.22 -15.05
CA GLY A 56 -9.63 -16.71 -15.97
C GLY A 56 -9.73 -15.19 -16.00
N ARG A 57 -10.65 -14.65 -16.83
CA ARG A 57 -10.96 -13.21 -16.87
C ARG A 57 -11.85 -12.83 -15.70
N GLN A 58 -11.37 -11.91 -14.86
CA GLN A 58 -12.09 -11.41 -13.69
C GLN A 58 -11.89 -9.90 -13.57
N PRO A 59 -12.89 -9.14 -13.08
CA PRO A 59 -12.69 -7.73 -12.76
C PRO A 59 -11.68 -7.60 -11.61
N VAL A 60 -10.90 -6.53 -11.64
CA VAL A 60 -9.98 -6.14 -10.58
C VAL A 60 -10.26 -4.71 -10.13
N GLY A 61 -9.99 -4.44 -8.87
CA GLY A 61 -10.06 -3.11 -8.27
C GLY A 61 -8.99 -2.17 -8.84
N PRO A 62 -9.20 -0.85 -8.69
CA PRO A 62 -8.32 0.16 -9.27
C PRO A 62 -6.90 0.11 -8.72
N VAL A 63 -6.71 -0.26 -7.45
CA VAL A 63 -5.38 -0.35 -6.82
C VAL A 63 -4.57 -1.50 -7.43
N LEU A 64 -5.15 -2.70 -7.50
CA LEU A 64 -4.49 -3.85 -8.10
C LEU A 64 -4.17 -3.60 -9.58
N LEU A 65 -5.12 -3.01 -10.32
CA LEU A 65 -4.90 -2.62 -11.72
C LEU A 65 -3.71 -1.66 -11.87
N ARG A 66 -3.63 -0.63 -11.01
CA ARG A 66 -2.55 0.36 -11.05
C ARG A 66 -1.20 -0.29 -10.73
N ALA A 67 -1.15 -1.16 -9.72
CA ALA A 67 0.07 -1.88 -9.34
C ALA A 67 0.57 -2.78 -10.48
N VAL A 68 -0.32 -3.55 -11.13
CA VAL A 68 0.03 -4.39 -12.27
C VAL A 68 0.52 -3.56 -13.46
N ARG A 69 -0.16 -2.44 -13.77
CA ARG A 69 0.30 -1.52 -14.83
C ARG A 69 1.69 -0.97 -14.54
N ALA A 70 1.96 -0.54 -13.31
CA ALA A 70 3.28 -0.05 -12.91
C ALA A 70 4.35 -1.14 -13.04
N ALA A 71 4.06 -2.38 -12.63
CA ALA A 71 4.98 -3.51 -12.76
C ALA A 71 5.29 -3.84 -14.23
N LEU A 72 4.29 -3.79 -15.11
CA LEU A 72 4.49 -4.02 -16.55
C LEU A 72 5.30 -2.90 -17.22
N LEU A 73 5.16 -1.66 -16.77
CA LEU A 73 5.92 -0.52 -17.29
C LEU A 73 7.40 -0.51 -16.83
N ALA A 74 7.69 -1.15 -15.70
CA ALA A 74 9.03 -1.20 -15.12
C ALA A 74 9.88 -2.40 -15.59
N ALA A 75 9.28 -3.31 -16.38
CA ALA A 75 9.92 -4.49 -16.94
C ALA A 75 10.56 -4.19 -18.31
#